data_AF-A0A950DQU4-F1
#
_entry.id   AF-A0A950DQU4-F1
#
_cell.length_a   1.000
_cell.length_b   1.000
_cell.length_c   1.000
_cell.angle_alpha   90.00
_cell.angle_beta   90.00
_cell.angle_gamma   90.00
#
_symmetry.space_group_name_H-M   'P 1'
#
loop_
_entity.id
_entity.type
_entity.pdbx_description
1 polymer ?
#
loop_
_entity_poly.entity_id
_entity_poly.type
_entity_poly.pdbx_seq_one_letter_code
_entity_poly.pdbx_strand_id
1 'polypeptide(L)'
;MASVARVTRDDAWLTRAIDRYHQLCADPALAGPAVVAEFARAQADAGLTFGGVVQCRSLRPAFITRGGLEQLRSAVDLISSAFGVIEARAPKDAALAAELGMSSEEQALASIDPGYKGATVVSRLDTYFDLEPRVLEYNADSPAGMSYQAGQAALIQRLPVMERFAQEFELEALRADVALRQTLLAVWSEFARGKEITDRVVPSVAIVDLPGVATSAEFRLVREDLLANGVPALVASPDELTYDGEALRSGGQRIDLVYKRLLVADFLAHYDLRHPLVRAYADGAVCVASSFRCSIAHKKKALAVLRDPARRSWFSADQRAVIDRLIAQTLPYEPANRTAIESEQDRWALKPNDAHGGENVMLGWECDARGWRE
;
A
#
# COMPACT_ATOMS: atom_id res chain seq x y z
N MET A 1 -7.27 -4.91 -34.51
CA MET A 1 -8.54 -4.16 -34.68
C MET A 1 -8.81 -3.44 -33.39
N ALA A 2 -8.74 -2.11 -33.38
CA ALA A 2 -9.03 -1.32 -32.18
C ALA A 2 -10.53 -1.45 -31.88
N SER A 3 -10.85 -2.05 -30.73
CA SER A 3 -12.19 -2.05 -30.17
C SER A 3 -12.56 -0.59 -29.87
N VAL A 4 -13.53 -0.04 -30.61
CA VAL A 4 -14.10 1.27 -30.28
C VAL A 4 -14.87 1.06 -28.98
N ALA A 5 -14.28 1.49 -27.86
CA ALA A 5 -14.90 1.40 -26.55
C ALA A 5 -16.27 2.09 -26.60
N ARG A 6 -17.31 1.37 -26.17
CA ARG A 6 -18.68 1.86 -26.19
C ARG A 6 -18.82 2.88 -25.06
N VAL A 7 -18.97 4.17 -25.39
CA VAL A 7 -19.16 5.24 -24.40
C VAL A 7 -20.39 4.91 -23.54
N THR A 8 -20.17 4.72 -22.24
CA THR A 8 -21.25 4.48 -21.28
C THR A 8 -21.81 5.80 -20.75
N ARG A 9 -22.97 5.75 -20.09
CA ARG A 9 -23.55 6.93 -19.42
C ARG A 9 -22.61 7.51 -18.35
N ASP A 10 -21.88 6.63 -17.67
CA ASP A 10 -20.90 7.02 -16.65
C ASP A 10 -19.72 7.78 -17.26
N ASP A 11 -19.23 7.34 -18.43
CA ASP A 11 -18.13 8.02 -19.13
C ASP A 11 -18.53 9.42 -19.60
N ALA A 12 -19.74 9.57 -20.13
CA ALA A 12 -20.27 10.86 -20.56
C ALA A 12 -20.48 11.82 -19.36
N TRP A 13 -20.94 11.28 -18.23
CA TRP A 13 -21.10 12.05 -17.00
C TRP A 13 -19.77 12.50 -16.42
N LEU A 14 -18.78 11.59 -16.39
CA LEU A 14 -17.42 11.89 -15.93
C LEU A 14 -16.75 12.95 -16.82
N THR A 15 -16.89 12.84 -18.14
CA THR A 15 -16.36 13.82 -19.09
C THR A 15 -16.97 15.20 -18.83
N ARG A 16 -18.30 15.29 -18.67
CA ARG A 16 -18.98 16.54 -18.33
C ARG A 16 -18.49 17.13 -17.00
N ALA A 17 -18.28 16.29 -15.99
CA ALA A 17 -17.78 16.71 -14.69
C ALA A 17 -16.36 17.30 -14.80
N ILE A 18 -15.47 16.63 -15.53
CA ILE A 18 -14.09 17.08 -15.79
C ILE A 18 -14.09 18.41 -16.56
N ASP A 19 -14.85 18.50 -17.66
CA ASP A 19 -14.92 19.72 -18.47
C ASP A 19 -15.45 20.90 -17.65
N ARG A 20 -16.47 20.66 -16.83
CA ARG A 20 -17.03 21.70 -15.96
C ARG A 20 -16.02 22.15 -14.90
N TYR A 21 -15.28 21.22 -14.30
CA TYR A 21 -14.22 21.57 -13.35
C TYR A 21 -13.13 22.41 -14.01
N HIS A 22 -12.70 22.05 -15.22
CA HIS A 22 -11.74 22.83 -15.99
C HIS A 22 -12.23 24.24 -16.32
N GLN A 23 -13.51 24.40 -16.66
CA GLN A 23 -14.12 25.72 -16.85
C GLN A 23 -14.09 26.56 -15.57
N LEU A 24 -14.39 25.97 -14.41
CA LEU A 24 -14.32 26.68 -13.13
C LEU A 24 -12.88 27.08 -12.78
N CYS A 25 -11.89 26.23 -13.10
CA CYS A 25 -10.47 26.57 -12.92
C CYS A 25 -9.98 27.74 -13.80
N ALA A 26 -10.74 28.16 -14.82
CA ALA A 26 -10.39 29.32 -15.63
C ALA A 26 -10.62 30.65 -14.89
N ASP A 27 -11.38 30.65 -13.79
CA ASP A 27 -11.58 31.82 -12.94
C ASP A 27 -10.42 31.96 -11.93
N PRO A 28 -9.60 33.03 -12.00
CA PRO A 28 -8.50 33.24 -11.06
C PRO A 28 -8.95 33.42 -9.60
N ALA A 29 -10.18 33.82 -9.34
CA ALA A 29 -10.71 33.90 -7.98
C ALA A 29 -10.95 32.51 -7.36
N LEU A 30 -11.18 31.49 -8.20
CA LEU A 30 -11.45 30.13 -7.75
C LEU A 30 -10.21 29.23 -7.72
N ALA A 31 -9.28 29.43 -8.67
CA ALA A 31 -8.12 28.56 -8.86
C ALA A 31 -6.83 29.30 -9.26
N GLY A 32 -6.73 30.61 -8.98
CA GLY A 32 -5.56 31.43 -9.29
C GLY A 32 -4.37 31.23 -8.34
N PRO A 33 -3.25 31.94 -8.59
CA PRO A 33 -2.01 31.76 -7.83
C PRO A 33 -2.14 31.95 -6.31
N ALA A 34 -3.00 32.86 -5.85
CA ALA A 34 -3.24 33.09 -4.42
C ALA A 34 -3.86 31.85 -3.74
N VAL A 35 -4.83 31.20 -4.41
CA VAL A 35 -5.48 29.97 -3.93
C VAL A 35 -4.46 28.82 -3.88
N VAL A 36 -3.61 28.70 -4.91
CA VAL A 36 -2.53 27.70 -4.94
C VAL A 36 -1.56 27.89 -3.78
N ALA A 37 -1.12 29.13 -3.53
CA ALA A 37 -0.21 29.45 -2.44
C ALA A 37 -0.83 29.15 -1.07
N GLU A 38 -2.11 29.49 -0.88
CA GLU A 38 -2.84 29.17 0.34
C GLU A 38 -2.99 27.65 0.53
N PHE A 39 -3.33 26.91 -0.52
CA PHE A 39 -3.43 25.46 -0.48
C PHE A 39 -2.09 24.79 -0.14
N ALA A 40 -0.98 25.27 -0.70
CA ALA A 40 0.36 24.78 -0.35
C ALA A 40 0.70 25.06 1.12
N ARG A 41 0.39 26.25 1.62
CA ARG A 41 0.57 26.59 3.05
C ARG A 41 -0.30 25.71 3.96
N ALA A 42 -1.58 25.53 3.62
CA ALA A 42 -2.49 24.68 4.39
C ALA A 42 -2.02 23.21 4.44
N GLN A 43 -1.44 22.69 3.36
CA GLN A 43 -0.82 21.37 3.36
C GLN A 43 0.38 21.29 4.31
N ALA A 44 1.26 22.29 4.29
CA ALA A 44 2.42 22.35 5.18
C ALA A 44 1.99 22.44 6.65
N ASP A 45 1.03 23.31 6.97
CA ASP A 45 0.48 23.48 8.33
C ASP A 45 -0.18 22.20 8.85
N ALA A 46 -0.86 21.46 7.96
CA ALA A 46 -1.47 20.17 8.27
C ALA A 46 -0.48 18.98 8.26
N GLY A 47 0.83 19.22 8.07
CA GLY A 47 1.84 18.17 8.03
C GLY A 47 1.74 17.23 6.83
N LEU A 48 1.03 17.62 5.75
CA LEU A 48 0.89 16.85 4.51
C LEU A 48 2.12 17.00 3.62
N THR A 49 3.26 16.58 4.16
CA THR A 49 4.58 16.71 3.53
C THR A 49 5.30 15.37 3.46
N PHE A 50 6.06 15.16 2.38
CA PHE A 50 6.98 14.04 2.21
C PHE A 50 8.39 14.59 2.06
N GLY A 51 9.30 14.21 2.96
CA GLY A 51 10.66 14.78 2.96
C GLY A 51 10.69 16.32 3.02
N GLY A 52 9.70 16.93 3.70
CA GLY A 52 9.55 18.39 3.80
C GLY A 52 8.86 19.08 2.62
N VAL A 53 8.46 18.34 1.59
CA VAL A 53 7.79 18.87 0.40
C VAL A 53 6.28 18.57 0.44
N VAL A 54 5.44 19.56 0.14
CA VAL A 54 3.97 19.36 0.06
C VAL A 54 3.61 18.35 -1.04
N GLN A 55 2.66 17.48 -0.74
CA GLN A 55 2.29 16.35 -1.61
C GLN A 55 1.60 16.78 -2.91
N CYS A 56 0.68 17.75 -2.84
CA CYS A 56 -0.16 18.13 -3.97
C CYS A 56 0.17 19.53 -4.45
N ARG A 57 0.59 19.65 -5.72
CA ARG A 57 0.90 20.94 -6.37
C ARG A 57 -0.12 21.35 -7.44
N SER A 58 -1.19 20.56 -7.58
CA SER A 58 -2.25 20.78 -8.56
C SER A 58 -3.58 21.00 -7.84
N LEU A 59 -4.40 21.92 -8.34
CA LEU A 59 -5.78 22.06 -7.89
C LEU A 59 -6.75 21.14 -8.65
N ARG A 60 -6.26 20.37 -9.65
CA ARG A 60 -7.09 19.46 -10.44
C ARG A 60 -7.02 18.05 -9.88
N PRO A 61 -8.07 17.55 -9.20
CA PRO A 61 -8.12 16.15 -8.77
C PRO A 61 -8.48 15.24 -9.94
N ALA A 62 -8.23 13.94 -9.77
CA ALA A 62 -8.80 12.92 -10.61
C ALA A 62 -10.22 12.58 -10.12
N PHE A 63 -11.19 12.60 -11.02
CA PHE A 63 -12.56 12.17 -10.72
C PHE A 63 -12.77 10.71 -11.14
N ILE A 64 -13.58 9.99 -10.38
CA ILE A 64 -14.06 8.65 -10.71
C ILE A 64 -15.55 8.57 -10.37
N THR A 65 -16.35 7.91 -11.19
CA THR A 65 -17.76 7.68 -10.88
C THR A 65 -17.90 6.62 -9.79
N ARG A 66 -19.06 6.57 -9.12
CA ARG A 66 -19.36 5.50 -8.15
C ARG A 66 -19.27 4.12 -8.79
N GLY A 67 -19.81 3.95 -10.00
CA GLY A 67 -19.71 2.70 -10.76
C GLY A 67 -18.27 2.32 -11.12
N GLY A 68 -17.46 3.28 -11.56
CA GLY A 68 -16.03 3.06 -11.83
C GLY A 68 -15.25 2.67 -10.57
N LEU A 69 -15.54 3.31 -9.44
CA LEU A 69 -14.93 2.98 -8.15
C LEU A 69 -15.32 1.58 -7.66
N GLU A 70 -16.57 1.16 -7.82
CA GLU A 70 -17.04 -0.18 -7.48
C GLU A 70 -16.36 -1.26 -8.34
N GLN A 71 -16.21 -1.00 -9.65
CA GLN A 71 -15.47 -1.89 -10.55
C GLN A 71 -14.00 -2.02 -10.14
N LEU A 72 -13.36 -0.90 -9.79
CA LEU A 72 -11.97 -0.89 -9.30
C LEU A 72 -11.86 -1.68 -7.99
N ARG A 73 -12.76 -1.43 -7.02
CA ARG A 73 -12.79 -2.17 -5.74
C ARG A 73 -12.91 -3.68 -5.95
N SER A 74 -13.88 -4.12 -6.76
CA SER A 74 -14.06 -5.54 -7.07
C SER A 74 -12.82 -6.17 -7.72
N ALA A 75 -12.16 -5.42 -8.61
CA ALA A 75 -10.92 -5.86 -9.24
C ALA A 75 -9.77 -5.99 -8.23
N VAL A 76 -9.61 -5.00 -7.33
CA VAL A 76 -8.63 -5.01 -6.24
C VAL A 76 -8.90 -6.14 -5.23
N ASP A 77 -10.15 -6.41 -4.88
CA ASP A 77 -10.51 -7.48 -3.95
C ASP A 77 -10.14 -8.85 -4.53
N LEU A 78 -10.48 -9.09 -5.81
CA LEU A 78 -10.17 -10.36 -6.47
C LEU A 78 -8.66 -10.57 -6.61
N ILE A 79 -7.90 -9.55 -7.02
CA ILE A 79 -6.44 -9.71 -7.15
C ILE A 79 -5.76 -9.85 -5.78
N SER A 80 -6.22 -9.14 -4.76
CA SER A 80 -5.71 -9.29 -3.39
C SER A 80 -5.99 -10.71 -2.86
N SER A 81 -7.17 -11.27 -3.16
CA SER A 81 -7.49 -12.66 -2.81
C SER A 81 -6.57 -13.67 -3.52
N ALA A 82 -6.12 -13.38 -4.74
CA ALA A 82 -5.16 -14.22 -5.46
C ALA A 82 -3.76 -14.16 -4.82
N PHE A 83 -3.30 -12.98 -4.40
CA PHE A 83 -2.09 -12.87 -3.58
C PHE A 83 -2.22 -13.66 -2.28
N GLY A 84 -3.39 -13.63 -1.64
CA GLY A 84 -3.68 -14.43 -0.44
C GLY A 84 -3.47 -15.94 -0.62
N VAL A 85 -3.66 -16.48 -1.84
CA VAL A 85 -3.36 -17.89 -2.15
C VAL A 85 -1.85 -18.15 -2.08
N ILE A 86 -1.02 -17.22 -2.58
CA ILE A 86 0.43 -17.30 -2.51
C ILE A 86 0.90 -17.18 -1.06
N GLU A 87 0.37 -16.20 -0.32
CA GLU A 87 0.70 -15.95 1.09
C GLU A 87 0.34 -17.12 2.02
N ALA A 88 -0.71 -17.87 1.70
CA ALA A 88 -1.11 -19.05 2.47
C ALA A 88 -0.24 -20.28 2.17
N ARG A 89 0.37 -20.34 0.97
CA ARG A 89 1.18 -21.48 0.50
C ARG A 89 2.66 -21.32 0.84
N ALA A 90 3.24 -20.13 0.64
CA ALA A 90 4.67 -19.90 0.73
C ALA A 90 5.31 -20.36 2.06
N PRO A 91 4.70 -20.15 3.25
CA PRO A 91 5.30 -20.64 4.51
C PRO A 91 5.38 -22.17 4.63
N LYS A 92 4.67 -22.91 3.78
CA LYS A 92 4.58 -24.39 3.80
C LYS A 92 5.26 -25.04 2.59
N ASP A 93 5.84 -24.25 1.70
CA ASP A 93 6.41 -24.70 0.44
C ASP A 93 7.78 -24.02 0.24
N ALA A 94 8.84 -24.74 0.61
CA ALA A 94 10.20 -24.24 0.52
C ALA A 94 10.64 -23.93 -0.92
N ALA A 95 10.09 -24.64 -1.92
CA ALA A 95 10.39 -24.36 -3.31
C ALA A 95 9.76 -23.04 -3.75
N LEU A 96 8.50 -22.79 -3.37
CA LEU A 96 7.83 -21.51 -3.62
C LEU A 96 8.53 -20.35 -2.88
N ALA A 97 8.93 -20.53 -1.62
CA ALA A 97 9.65 -19.51 -0.87
C ALA A 97 11.01 -19.16 -1.51
N ALA A 98 11.75 -20.16 -1.97
CA ALA A 98 13.01 -19.97 -2.69
C ALA A 98 12.78 -19.25 -4.04
N GLU A 99 11.74 -19.62 -4.78
CA GLU A 99 11.39 -18.97 -6.04
C GLU A 99 11.03 -17.51 -5.83
N LEU A 100 10.22 -17.20 -4.81
CA LEU A 100 9.89 -15.83 -4.40
C LEU A 100 11.12 -15.03 -3.96
N GLY A 101 12.28 -15.68 -3.79
CA GLY A 101 13.54 -15.03 -3.41
C GLY A 101 13.57 -14.64 -1.94
N MET A 102 12.88 -15.37 -1.07
CA MET A 102 12.89 -15.13 0.37
C MET A 102 14.18 -15.67 1.00
N SER A 103 14.89 -14.83 1.74
CA SER A 103 16.01 -15.22 2.61
C SER A 103 15.56 -16.18 3.73
N SER A 104 16.51 -16.85 4.39
CA SER A 104 16.23 -17.69 5.55
C SER A 104 15.55 -16.92 6.68
N GLU A 105 15.96 -15.68 6.89
CA GLU A 105 15.46 -14.78 7.91
C GLU A 105 14.03 -14.33 7.60
N GLU A 106 13.74 -13.96 6.35
CA GLU A 106 12.37 -13.66 5.92
C GLU A 106 11.45 -14.87 6.03
N GLN A 107 11.92 -16.06 5.66
CA GLN A 107 11.14 -17.29 5.81
C GLN A 107 10.85 -17.60 7.29
N ALA A 108 11.84 -17.41 8.18
CA ALA A 108 11.65 -17.59 9.61
C ALA A 108 10.60 -16.61 10.16
N LEU A 109 10.68 -15.33 9.80
CA LEU A 109 9.72 -14.31 10.22
C LEU A 109 8.31 -14.56 9.64
N ALA A 110 8.21 -14.92 8.37
CA ALA A 110 6.93 -15.19 7.70
C ALA A 110 6.27 -16.50 8.14
N SER A 111 7.00 -17.38 8.84
CA SER A 111 6.46 -18.62 9.41
C SER A 111 5.77 -18.41 10.77
N ILE A 112 5.99 -17.26 11.41
CA ILE A 112 5.33 -16.92 12.68
C ILE A 112 3.85 -16.65 12.41
N ASP A 113 2.97 -17.27 13.20
CA ASP A 113 1.53 -17.00 13.14
C ASP A 113 1.23 -15.61 13.73
N PRO A 114 0.68 -14.67 12.94
CA PRO A 114 0.38 -13.34 13.43
C PRO A 114 -0.79 -13.30 14.43
N GLY A 115 -1.52 -14.40 14.62
CA GLY A 115 -2.68 -14.48 15.50
C GLY A 115 -3.95 -13.88 14.89
N TYR A 116 -3.96 -13.65 13.57
CA TYR A 116 -5.12 -13.24 12.77
C TYR A 116 -5.00 -13.81 11.35
N LYS A 117 -6.10 -13.88 10.60
CA LYS A 117 -6.15 -14.61 9.31
C LYS A 117 -5.30 -14.01 8.19
N GLY A 118 -5.32 -12.70 8.02
CA GLY A 118 -4.69 -12.02 6.88
C GLY A 118 -3.16 -11.99 7.01
N ALA A 119 -2.42 -12.40 5.98
CA ALA A 119 -0.98 -12.14 5.94
C ALA A 119 -0.68 -10.67 5.64
N THR A 120 -1.49 -10.07 4.76
CA THR A 120 -1.47 -8.65 4.42
C THR A 120 -2.81 -8.01 4.75
N VAL A 121 -2.78 -6.95 5.56
CA VAL A 121 -4.00 -6.25 6.04
C VAL A 121 -4.03 -4.78 5.63
N VAL A 122 -2.86 -4.20 5.37
CA VAL A 122 -2.70 -2.85 4.83
C VAL A 122 -1.77 -2.96 3.62
N SER A 123 -2.30 -2.71 2.43
CA SER A 123 -1.55 -2.76 1.19
C SER A 123 -2.05 -1.72 0.20
N ARG A 124 -1.26 -1.51 -0.87
CA ARG A 124 -1.58 -0.58 -1.95
C ARG A 124 -1.23 -1.24 -3.27
N LEU A 125 -2.23 -1.35 -4.13
CA LEU A 125 -2.06 -1.83 -5.48
C LEU A 125 -1.94 -0.61 -6.39
N ASP A 126 -0.75 -0.36 -6.90
CA ASP A 126 -0.52 0.79 -7.76
C ASP A 126 -0.85 0.38 -9.20
N THR A 127 -1.73 1.14 -9.82
CA THR A 127 -2.20 0.90 -11.18
C THR A 127 -2.09 2.14 -12.03
N TYR A 128 -2.04 1.97 -13.35
CA TYR A 128 -2.34 3.08 -14.25
C TYR A 128 -3.77 3.56 -14.03
N PHE A 129 -3.97 4.88 -14.09
CA PHE A 129 -5.28 5.50 -13.95
C PHE A 129 -6.00 5.46 -15.30
N ASP A 130 -6.63 4.33 -15.59
CA ASP A 130 -7.43 4.07 -16.79
C ASP A 130 -8.63 3.16 -16.44
N LEU A 131 -9.62 3.07 -17.33
CA LEU A 131 -10.82 2.23 -17.18
C LEU A 131 -10.46 0.73 -17.14
N GLU A 132 -9.32 0.35 -17.72
CA GLU A 132 -8.73 -0.99 -17.59
C GLU A 132 -7.41 -0.91 -16.82
N PRO A 133 -7.44 -0.83 -15.47
CA PRO A 133 -6.24 -0.63 -14.68
C PRO A 133 -5.27 -1.80 -14.90
N ARG A 134 -4.02 -1.48 -15.21
CA ARG A 134 -2.92 -2.45 -15.22
C ARG A 134 -2.10 -2.25 -13.95
N VAL A 135 -1.78 -3.35 -13.27
CA VAL A 135 -0.99 -3.33 -12.03
C VAL A 135 0.47 -3.04 -12.37
N LEU A 136 1.01 -2.02 -11.71
CA LEU A 136 2.43 -1.64 -11.77
C LEU A 136 3.24 -2.33 -10.69
N GLU A 137 2.69 -2.36 -9.47
CA GLU A 137 3.28 -2.95 -8.29
C GLU A 137 2.23 -3.23 -7.22
N TYR A 138 2.52 -4.20 -6.36
CA TYR A 138 1.73 -4.49 -5.17
C TYR A 138 2.58 -4.21 -3.94
N ASN A 139 2.29 -3.09 -3.28
CA ASN A 139 2.95 -2.68 -2.05
C ASN A 139 2.22 -3.31 -0.85
N ALA A 140 2.57 -4.56 -0.54
CA ALA A 140 2.00 -5.31 0.59
C ALA A 140 2.62 -4.96 1.96
N ASP A 141 3.87 -4.48 1.98
CA ASP A 141 4.58 -4.16 3.22
C ASP A 141 4.43 -2.68 3.58
N SER A 142 3.38 -2.37 4.35
CA SER A 142 3.15 -1.06 4.97
C SER A 142 3.33 0.18 4.09
N PRO A 143 2.57 0.27 2.98
CA PRO A 143 2.61 1.44 2.11
C PRO A 143 2.20 2.72 2.85
N ALA A 144 2.83 3.82 2.46
CA ALA A 144 2.42 5.16 2.87
C ALA A 144 1.23 5.67 2.04
N GLY A 145 0.63 6.78 2.47
CA GLY A 145 -0.26 7.60 1.64
C GLY A 145 -1.71 7.66 2.10
N MET A 146 -2.17 6.79 2.99
CA MET A 146 -3.57 6.76 3.44
C MET A 146 -3.97 8.02 4.21
N SER A 147 -3.19 8.39 5.24
CA SER A 147 -3.47 9.59 6.02
C SER A 147 -3.16 10.86 5.24
N TYR A 148 -2.16 10.82 4.34
CA TYR A 148 -1.93 11.91 3.40
C TYR A 148 -3.13 12.10 2.45
N GLN A 149 -3.66 11.03 1.86
CA GLN A 149 -4.81 11.10 0.96
C GLN A 149 -6.04 11.69 1.66
N ALA A 150 -6.33 11.24 2.88
CA ALA A 150 -7.47 11.77 3.65
C ALA A 150 -7.31 13.26 3.96
N GLY A 151 -6.13 13.68 4.42
CA GLY A 151 -5.83 15.10 4.67
C GLY A 151 -5.91 15.95 3.40
N GLN A 152 -5.40 15.45 2.28
CA GLN A 152 -5.50 16.13 0.98
C GLN A 152 -6.96 16.27 0.53
N ALA A 153 -7.77 15.22 0.65
CA ALA A 153 -9.18 15.28 0.30
C ALA A 153 -9.91 16.33 1.15
N ALA A 154 -9.63 16.41 2.45
CA ALA A 154 -10.24 17.40 3.34
C ALA A 154 -9.85 18.85 2.96
N LEU A 155 -8.61 19.09 2.54
CA LEU A 155 -8.20 20.42 2.06
C LEU A 155 -8.78 20.75 0.69
N ILE A 156 -8.79 19.79 -0.25
CA ILE A 156 -9.36 19.97 -1.60
C ILE A 156 -10.85 20.31 -1.53
N GLN A 157 -11.60 19.66 -0.62
CA GLN A 157 -13.03 19.95 -0.41
C GLN A 157 -13.31 21.39 0.02
N ARG A 158 -12.33 22.09 0.60
CA ARG A 158 -12.43 23.48 1.05
C ARG A 158 -11.91 24.49 0.02
N LEU A 159 -11.45 24.03 -1.14
CA LEU A 159 -11.01 24.93 -2.20
C LEU A 159 -12.24 25.67 -2.79
N PRO A 160 -12.14 26.97 -3.09
CA PRO A 160 -13.26 27.72 -3.67
C PRO A 160 -13.80 27.08 -4.96
N VAL A 161 -12.91 26.61 -5.84
CA VAL A 161 -13.29 25.87 -7.06
C VAL A 161 -14.09 24.60 -6.75
N MET A 162 -13.72 23.87 -5.69
CA MET A 162 -14.40 22.63 -5.30
C MET A 162 -15.74 22.90 -4.63
N GLU A 163 -15.85 23.93 -3.80
CA GLU A 163 -17.11 24.38 -3.22
C GLU A 163 -18.12 24.78 -4.30
N ARG A 164 -17.67 25.50 -5.34
CA ARG A 164 -18.52 25.84 -6.50
C ARG A 164 -18.91 24.60 -7.29
N PHE A 165 -17.97 23.69 -7.51
CA PHE A 165 -18.24 22.43 -8.22
C PHE A 165 -19.25 21.54 -7.48
N ALA A 166 -19.18 21.48 -6.15
CA ALA A 166 -20.10 20.71 -5.30
C ALA A 166 -21.56 21.21 -5.33
N GLN A 167 -21.82 22.41 -5.85
CA GLN A 167 -23.19 22.92 -6.07
C GLN A 167 -23.87 22.23 -7.26
N GLU A 168 -23.09 21.64 -8.17
CA GLU A 168 -23.58 21.00 -9.40
C GLU A 168 -23.43 19.47 -9.38
N PHE A 169 -22.48 18.95 -8.60
CA PHE A 169 -22.15 17.53 -8.53
C PHE A 169 -22.12 17.02 -7.08
N GLU A 170 -22.67 15.83 -6.85
CA GLU A 170 -22.51 15.11 -5.59
C GLU A 170 -21.08 14.56 -5.50
N LEU A 171 -20.38 14.91 -4.42
CA LEU A 171 -18.99 14.53 -4.20
C LEU A 171 -18.87 13.68 -2.94
N GLU A 172 -18.10 12.60 -3.05
CA GLU A 172 -17.72 11.76 -1.92
C GLU A 172 -16.19 11.65 -1.90
N ALA A 173 -15.58 11.95 -0.76
CA ALA A 173 -14.15 11.75 -0.57
C ALA A 173 -13.88 10.36 0.01
N LEU A 174 -12.86 9.69 -0.53
CA LEU A 174 -12.33 8.48 0.09
C LEU A 174 -11.66 8.83 1.41
N ARG A 175 -11.96 8.04 2.46
CA ARG A 175 -11.46 8.22 3.83
C ARG A 175 -10.52 7.07 4.21
N ALA A 176 -9.33 7.06 3.60
CA ALA A 176 -8.34 6.02 3.83
C ALA A 176 -7.80 6.02 5.27
N ASP A 177 -7.83 7.16 5.96
CA ASP A 177 -7.55 7.29 7.39
C ASP A 177 -8.53 6.48 8.26
N VAL A 178 -9.83 6.60 7.97
CA VAL A 178 -10.88 5.84 8.66
C VAL A 178 -10.73 4.35 8.38
N ALA A 179 -10.50 3.98 7.12
CA ALA A 179 -10.27 2.59 6.74
C ALA A 179 -9.05 1.99 7.46
N LEU A 180 -7.92 2.72 7.51
CA LEU A 180 -6.72 2.28 8.24
C LEU A 180 -7.03 2.04 9.73
N ARG A 181 -7.66 3.00 10.41
CA ARG A 181 -8.03 2.86 11.82
C ARG A 181 -8.95 1.65 12.05
N GLN A 182 -9.98 1.49 11.22
CA GLN A 182 -10.89 0.35 11.30
C GLN A 182 -10.16 -0.98 11.10
N THR A 183 -9.25 -1.05 10.13
CA THR A 183 -8.42 -2.24 9.88
C THR A 183 -7.55 -2.57 11.08
N LEU A 184 -6.85 -1.58 11.67
CA LEU A 184 -6.01 -1.79 12.85
C LEU A 184 -6.82 -2.34 14.03
N LEU A 185 -8.01 -1.77 14.28
CA LEU A 185 -8.89 -2.23 15.36
C LEU A 185 -9.52 -3.60 15.07
N ALA A 186 -9.82 -3.91 13.81
CA ALA A 186 -10.32 -5.22 13.42
C ALA A 186 -9.27 -6.31 13.61
N VAL A 187 -8.02 -6.04 13.20
CA VAL A 187 -6.87 -6.92 13.42
C VAL A 187 -6.64 -7.16 14.91
N TRP A 188 -6.69 -6.10 15.73
CA TRP A 188 -6.65 -6.25 17.18
C TRP A 188 -7.79 -7.11 17.72
N SER A 189 -9.03 -6.86 17.29
CA SER A 189 -10.20 -7.62 17.76
C SER A 189 -10.10 -9.11 17.45
N GLU A 190 -9.59 -9.46 16.27
CA GLU A 190 -9.35 -10.86 15.89
C GLU A 190 -8.26 -11.49 16.75
N PHE A 191 -7.12 -10.80 16.90
CA PHE A 191 -6.00 -11.25 17.73
C PHE A 191 -6.40 -11.44 19.20
N ALA A 192 -7.04 -10.43 19.79
CA ALA A 192 -7.48 -10.46 21.18
C ALA A 192 -8.46 -11.61 21.44
N ARG A 193 -9.39 -11.86 20.50
CA ARG A 193 -10.32 -13.00 20.60
C ARG A 193 -9.59 -14.34 20.53
N GLY A 194 -8.64 -14.48 19.60
CA GLY A 194 -7.83 -15.70 19.46
C GLY A 194 -6.94 -15.98 20.68
N LYS A 195 -6.57 -14.93 21.42
CA LYS A 195 -5.76 -15.00 22.65
C LYS A 195 -6.59 -14.90 23.94
N GLU A 196 -7.93 -14.89 23.85
CA GLU A 196 -8.85 -14.75 24.98
C GLU A 196 -8.58 -13.51 25.87
N ILE A 197 -8.07 -12.43 25.26
CA ILE A 197 -7.82 -11.15 25.93
C ILE A 197 -9.15 -10.40 26.08
N THR A 198 -9.58 -10.19 27.32
CA THR A 198 -10.89 -9.56 27.64
C THR A 198 -10.78 -8.25 28.41
N ASP A 199 -9.64 -7.99 29.04
CA ASP A 199 -9.36 -6.81 29.87
C ASP A 199 -8.80 -5.61 29.07
N ARG A 200 -8.55 -5.79 27.77
CA ARG A 200 -7.98 -4.78 26.85
C ARG A 200 -8.82 -4.63 25.59
N VAL A 201 -10.03 -4.06 25.72
CA VAL A 201 -10.94 -3.88 24.57
C VAL A 201 -10.36 -2.90 23.55
N VAL A 202 -9.77 -1.80 24.02
CA VAL A 202 -9.06 -0.82 23.18
C VAL A 202 -7.55 -1.02 23.35
N PRO A 203 -6.77 -1.24 22.27
CA PRO A 203 -5.35 -1.50 22.37
C PRO A 203 -4.55 -0.20 22.56
N SER A 204 -3.39 -0.30 23.21
CA SER A 204 -2.32 0.69 23.06
C SER A 204 -1.55 0.42 21.77
N VAL A 205 -1.47 1.41 20.87
CA VAL A 205 -0.90 1.28 19.52
C VAL A 205 0.47 1.96 19.43
N ALA A 206 1.48 1.25 18.91
CA ALA A 206 2.74 1.85 18.49
C ALA A 206 2.86 1.85 16.97
N ILE A 207 3.07 3.03 16.38
CA ILE A 207 3.51 3.17 14.99
C ILE A 207 5.03 3.08 14.98
N VAL A 208 5.58 2.02 14.40
CA VAL A 208 7.01 1.69 14.50
C VAL A 208 7.72 1.84 13.17
N ASP A 209 8.70 2.74 13.10
CA ASP A 209 9.61 2.93 11.96
C ASP A 209 10.95 3.51 12.41
N LEU A 210 11.95 3.50 11.52
CA LEU A 210 13.24 4.16 11.74
C LEU A 210 13.05 5.68 11.87
N PRO A 211 13.86 6.35 12.72
CA PRO A 211 13.79 7.79 12.86
C PRO A 211 14.25 8.50 11.59
N GLY A 212 13.65 9.65 11.28
CA GLY A 212 14.09 10.53 10.19
C GLY A 212 13.64 10.13 8.78
N VAL A 213 12.87 9.06 8.63
CA VAL A 213 12.31 8.66 7.32
C VAL A 213 11.36 9.74 6.76
N ALA A 214 11.28 9.84 5.43
CA ALA A 214 10.48 10.86 4.73
C ALA A 214 8.97 10.81 5.05
N THR A 215 8.49 9.67 5.54
CA THR A 215 7.11 9.38 5.94
C THR A 215 6.80 9.74 7.39
N SER A 216 7.79 10.24 8.16
CA SER A 216 7.63 10.57 9.59
C SER A 216 6.44 11.50 9.89
N ALA A 217 6.10 12.40 8.96
CA ALA A 217 4.94 13.27 9.11
C ALA A 217 3.62 12.48 9.11
N GLU A 218 3.50 11.43 8.30
CA GLU A 218 2.32 10.56 8.27
C GLU A 218 2.11 9.84 9.59
N PHE A 219 3.17 9.40 10.26
CA PHE A 219 3.04 8.68 11.53
C PHE A 219 2.39 9.55 12.60
N ARG A 220 2.66 10.86 12.57
CA ARG A 220 1.97 11.83 13.44
C ARG A 220 0.50 11.95 13.10
N LEU A 221 0.14 11.99 11.81
CA LEU A 221 -1.26 12.01 11.38
C LEU A 221 -2.02 10.76 11.81
N VAL A 222 -1.41 9.57 11.65
CA VAL A 222 -2.00 8.30 12.12
C VAL A 222 -2.17 8.31 13.63
N ARG A 223 -1.15 8.74 14.39
CA ARG A 223 -1.22 8.86 15.85
C ARG A 223 -2.33 9.82 16.28
N GLU A 224 -2.42 10.98 15.66
CA GLU A 224 -3.42 12.01 15.98
C GLU A 224 -4.84 11.53 15.67
N ASP A 225 -5.06 10.84 14.55
CA ASP A 225 -6.35 10.22 14.24
C ASP A 225 -6.73 9.15 15.27
N LEU A 226 -5.81 8.26 15.66
CA LEU A 226 -6.06 7.25 16.68
C LEU A 226 -6.43 7.89 18.04
N LEU A 227 -5.64 8.88 18.49
CA LEU A 227 -5.90 9.60 19.75
C LEU A 227 -7.23 10.34 19.73
N ALA A 228 -7.57 11.01 18.62
CA ALA A 228 -8.84 11.71 18.46
C ALA A 228 -10.06 10.76 18.50
N ASN A 229 -9.84 9.47 18.22
CA ASN A 229 -10.86 8.42 18.27
C ASN A 229 -10.73 7.53 19.52
N GLY A 230 -10.05 8.00 20.57
CA GLY A 230 -9.97 7.32 21.87
C GLY A 230 -9.06 6.09 21.90
N VAL A 231 -8.18 5.92 20.91
CA VAL A 231 -7.20 4.84 20.85
C VAL A 231 -5.83 5.38 21.29
N PRO A 232 -5.27 4.92 22.43
CA PRO A 232 -3.94 5.33 22.86
C PRO A 232 -2.90 4.99 21.79
N ALA A 233 -2.09 5.97 21.38
CA ALA A 233 -1.11 5.77 20.33
C ALA A 233 0.18 6.56 20.55
N LEU A 234 1.31 5.96 20.18
CA LEU A 234 2.64 6.59 20.16
C LEU A 234 3.39 6.25 18.86
N VAL A 235 4.40 7.06 18.54
CA VAL A 235 5.40 6.73 17.51
C VAL A 235 6.67 6.31 18.24
N ALA A 236 7.26 5.19 17.85
CA ALA A 236 8.50 4.68 18.44
C ALA A 236 9.45 4.18 17.36
N SER A 237 10.74 4.29 17.61
CA SER A 237 11.75 3.57 16.84
C SER A 237 11.87 2.12 17.33
N PRO A 238 12.39 1.19 16.50
CA PRO A 238 12.67 -0.17 16.96
C PRO A 238 13.64 -0.20 18.14
N ASP A 239 14.62 0.72 18.19
CA ASP A 239 15.62 0.82 19.26
C ASP A 239 15.01 1.18 20.63
N GLU A 240 13.84 1.82 20.63
CA GLU A 240 13.10 2.17 21.86
C GLU A 240 12.27 1.00 22.40
N LEU A 241 12.16 -0.11 21.66
CA LEU A 241 11.34 -1.25 22.05
C LEU A 241 12.08 -2.16 23.02
N THR A 242 11.40 -2.49 24.12
CA THR A 242 11.86 -3.50 25.08
C THR A 242 10.82 -4.59 25.25
N TYR A 243 11.28 -5.81 25.54
CA TYR A 243 10.43 -6.96 25.79
C TYR A 243 11.01 -7.77 26.94
N ASP A 244 10.22 -7.91 28.01
CA ASP A 244 10.56 -8.55 29.27
C ASP A 244 10.10 -10.02 29.36
N GLY A 245 9.47 -10.55 28.30
CA GLY A 245 8.84 -11.87 28.29
C GLY A 245 7.32 -11.84 28.50
N GLU A 246 6.77 -10.69 28.93
CA GLU A 246 5.33 -10.55 29.19
C GLU A 246 4.69 -9.49 28.30
N ALA A 247 5.35 -8.34 28.09
CA ALA A 247 4.79 -7.22 27.35
C ALA A 247 5.86 -6.48 26.53
N LEU A 248 5.52 -6.17 25.28
CA LEU A 248 6.30 -5.20 24.51
C LEU A 248 6.06 -3.80 25.09
N ARG A 249 7.12 -3.01 25.23
CA ARG A 249 7.06 -1.66 25.78
C ARG A 249 7.90 -0.67 24.99
N SER A 250 7.51 0.61 25.06
CA SER A 250 8.33 1.76 24.68
C SER A 250 8.12 2.86 25.71
N GLY A 251 9.20 3.48 26.19
CA GLY A 251 9.12 4.50 27.25
C GLY A 251 8.38 4.03 28.52
N GLY A 252 8.43 2.74 28.84
CA GLY A 252 7.70 2.10 29.96
C GLY A 252 6.22 1.80 29.70
N GLN A 253 5.64 2.34 28.62
CA GLN A 253 4.25 2.09 28.24
C GLN A 253 4.11 0.74 27.55
N ARG A 254 3.08 -0.03 27.94
CA ARG A 254 2.74 -1.30 27.27
C ARG A 254 2.20 -1.02 25.86
N ILE A 255 2.59 -1.87 24.92
CA ILE A 255 2.12 -1.87 23.54
C ILE A 255 1.35 -3.17 23.30
N ASP A 256 0.10 -3.05 22.88
CA ASP A 256 -0.76 -4.19 22.57
C ASP A 256 -0.80 -4.45 21.06
N LEU A 257 -0.74 -3.38 20.25
CA LEU A 257 -0.73 -3.42 18.79
C LEU A 257 0.43 -2.61 18.23
N VAL A 258 1.27 -3.22 17.42
CA VAL A 258 2.26 -2.53 16.59
C VAL A 258 1.68 -2.38 15.19
N TYR A 259 1.58 -1.14 14.70
CA TYR A 259 1.47 -0.88 13.27
C TYR A 259 2.90 -0.76 12.70
N LYS A 260 3.40 -1.86 12.12
CA LYS A 260 4.78 -1.94 11.63
C LYS A 260 4.91 -1.13 10.35
N ARG A 261 5.39 0.12 10.41
CA ARG A 261 5.69 0.94 9.23
C ARG A 261 7.06 0.63 8.63
N LEU A 262 7.98 0.13 9.45
CA LEU A 262 9.29 -0.37 9.02
C LEU A 262 9.16 -1.55 8.06
N LEU A 263 9.74 -1.44 6.87
CA LEU A 263 9.79 -2.51 5.87
C LEU A 263 10.60 -3.70 6.38
N VAL A 264 10.23 -4.92 5.99
CA VAL A 264 10.91 -6.14 6.44
C VAL A 264 12.37 -6.17 5.97
N ALA A 265 12.64 -5.72 4.74
CA ALA A 265 14.01 -5.63 4.22
C ALA A 265 14.87 -4.67 5.05
N ASP A 266 14.35 -3.48 5.36
CA ASP A 266 15.05 -2.49 6.20
C ASP A 266 15.22 -3.00 7.64
N PHE A 267 14.19 -3.67 8.18
CA PHE A 267 14.29 -4.32 9.49
C PHE A 267 15.45 -5.31 9.54
N LEU A 268 15.59 -6.19 8.54
CA LEU A 268 16.65 -7.20 8.48
C LEU A 268 18.03 -6.61 8.14
N ALA A 269 18.09 -5.42 7.54
CA ALA A 269 19.33 -4.70 7.31
C ALA A 269 19.91 -4.12 8.63
N HIS A 270 19.07 -3.83 9.61
CA HIS A 270 19.46 -3.18 10.87
C HIS A 270 19.39 -4.09 12.10
N TYR A 271 18.53 -5.12 12.06
CA TYR A 271 18.19 -5.94 13.22
C TYR A 271 18.17 -7.43 12.86
N ASP A 272 18.31 -8.26 13.89
CA ASP A 272 18.20 -9.71 13.76
C ASP A 272 16.93 -10.26 14.45
N LEU A 273 16.75 -11.57 14.35
CA LEU A 273 15.58 -12.27 14.89
C LEU A 273 15.49 -12.27 16.43
N ARG A 274 16.51 -11.79 17.15
CA ARG A 274 16.53 -11.66 18.62
C ARG A 274 15.95 -10.33 19.09
N HIS A 275 15.66 -9.42 18.17
CA HIS A 275 15.08 -8.11 18.46
C HIS A 275 13.81 -8.22 19.32
N PRO A 276 13.58 -7.33 20.30
CA PRO A 276 12.40 -7.35 21.18
C PRO A 276 11.05 -7.48 20.45
N LEU A 277 10.88 -6.77 19.33
CA LEU A 277 9.68 -6.87 18.49
C LEU A 277 9.45 -8.30 17.97
N VAL A 278 10.50 -8.97 17.47
CA VAL A 278 10.40 -10.31 16.90
C VAL A 278 10.08 -11.33 17.99
N ARG A 279 10.73 -11.22 19.15
CA ARG A 279 10.46 -12.10 20.29
C ARG A 279 9.02 -11.93 20.80
N ALA A 280 8.56 -10.70 21.04
CA ALA A 280 7.19 -10.44 21.49
C ALA A 280 6.15 -10.90 20.46
N TYR A 281 6.45 -10.75 19.17
CA TYR A 281 5.60 -11.23 18.07
C TYR A 281 5.53 -12.76 18.05
N ALA A 282 6.65 -13.46 18.16
CA ALA A 282 6.72 -14.92 18.20
C ALA A 282 5.99 -15.52 19.43
N ASP A 283 6.11 -14.86 20.58
CA ASP A 283 5.42 -15.28 21.82
C ASP A 283 3.93 -14.93 21.80
N GLY A 284 3.47 -14.16 20.79
CA GLY A 284 2.10 -13.66 20.71
C GLY A 284 1.74 -12.72 21.87
N ALA A 285 2.74 -12.03 22.42
CA ALA A 285 2.58 -11.02 23.48
C ALA A 285 2.13 -9.66 22.93
N VAL A 286 2.30 -9.43 21.63
CA VAL A 286 1.88 -8.22 20.91
C VAL A 286 1.25 -8.59 19.57
N CYS A 287 0.21 -7.87 19.17
CA CYS A 287 -0.34 -7.97 17.82
C CYS A 287 0.52 -7.10 16.88
N VAL A 288 0.94 -7.62 15.72
CA VAL A 288 1.67 -6.84 14.72
C VAL A 288 0.83 -6.71 13.45
N ALA A 289 0.21 -5.55 13.26
CA ALA A 289 -0.43 -5.19 11.99
C ALA A 289 0.61 -4.90 10.92
N SER A 290 0.29 -5.32 9.69
CA SER A 290 1.29 -5.52 8.62
C SER A 290 2.40 -6.45 9.09
N SER A 291 2.06 -7.63 9.61
CA SER A 291 3.06 -8.58 10.12
C SER A 291 4.15 -8.93 9.11
N PHE A 292 5.23 -9.56 9.53
CA PHE A 292 6.32 -9.96 8.63
C PHE A 292 5.88 -10.88 7.48
N ARG A 293 4.69 -11.50 7.56
CA ARG A 293 4.10 -12.30 6.46
C ARG A 293 3.77 -11.48 5.22
N CYS A 294 3.53 -10.18 5.34
CA CYS A 294 3.21 -9.33 4.19
C CYS A 294 4.37 -9.25 3.16
N SER A 295 5.60 -9.54 3.60
CA SER A 295 6.78 -9.62 2.72
C SER A 295 6.59 -10.61 1.56
N ILE A 296 5.79 -11.68 1.75
CA ILE A 296 5.55 -12.71 0.72
C ILE A 296 4.96 -12.10 -0.54
N ALA A 297 3.87 -11.34 -0.40
CA ALA A 297 3.21 -10.73 -1.55
C ALA A 297 3.88 -9.43 -2.00
N HIS A 298 4.74 -8.85 -1.16
CA HIS A 298 5.55 -7.69 -1.53
C HIS A 298 6.62 -8.03 -2.58
N LYS A 299 7.13 -9.27 -2.60
CA LYS A 299 8.09 -9.74 -3.61
C LYS A 299 7.54 -9.51 -5.02
N LYS A 300 8.26 -8.80 -5.89
CA LYS A 300 7.82 -8.61 -7.30
C LYS A 300 7.68 -9.93 -8.04
N LYS A 301 8.46 -10.95 -7.67
CA LYS A 301 8.30 -12.32 -8.20
C LYS A 301 6.92 -12.92 -7.91
N ALA A 302 6.17 -12.45 -6.91
CA ALA A 302 4.78 -12.89 -6.70
C ALA A 302 3.88 -12.58 -7.91
N LEU A 303 4.14 -11.49 -8.65
CA LEU A 303 3.45 -11.19 -9.91
C LEU A 303 3.75 -12.24 -10.99
N ALA A 304 4.99 -12.74 -11.06
CA ALA A 304 5.36 -13.82 -11.97
C ALA A 304 4.65 -15.14 -11.60
N VAL A 305 4.56 -15.46 -10.30
CA VAL A 305 3.81 -16.63 -9.78
C VAL A 305 2.34 -16.57 -10.17
N LEU A 306 1.70 -15.39 -10.11
CA LEU A 306 0.31 -15.21 -10.58
C LEU A 306 0.16 -15.51 -12.08
N ARG A 307 1.16 -15.13 -12.90
CA ARG A 307 1.14 -15.31 -14.35
C ARG A 307 1.61 -16.69 -14.83
N ASP A 308 2.11 -17.54 -13.93
CA ASP A 308 2.64 -18.85 -14.29
C ASP A 308 1.53 -19.82 -14.75
N PRO A 309 1.59 -20.31 -16.01
CA PRO A 309 0.64 -21.30 -16.52
C PRO A 309 0.55 -22.58 -15.68
N ALA A 310 1.65 -23.02 -15.07
CA ALA A 310 1.69 -24.23 -14.24
C ALA A 310 0.88 -24.09 -12.94
N ARG A 311 0.62 -22.85 -12.51
CA ARG A 311 -0.08 -22.52 -11.25
C ARG A 311 -1.50 -22.03 -11.47
N ARG A 312 -2.02 -22.04 -12.71
CA ARG A 312 -3.40 -21.64 -13.01
C ARG A 312 -4.44 -22.40 -12.17
N SER A 313 -4.16 -23.65 -11.78
CA SER A 313 -5.04 -24.46 -10.94
C SER A 313 -5.10 -24.02 -9.47
N TRP A 314 -4.19 -23.15 -9.02
CA TRP A 314 -4.21 -22.61 -7.66
C TRP A 314 -5.31 -21.57 -7.47
N PHE A 315 -5.73 -20.93 -8.56
CA PHE A 315 -6.65 -19.79 -8.55
C PHE A 315 -8.03 -20.20 -9.03
N SER A 316 -9.08 -19.53 -8.54
CA SER A 316 -10.45 -19.70 -9.04
C SER A 316 -10.60 -19.19 -10.48
N ALA A 317 -11.74 -19.46 -11.12
CA ALA A 317 -12.02 -18.93 -12.46
C ALA A 317 -12.00 -17.39 -12.49
N ASP A 318 -12.60 -16.75 -11.50
CA ASP A 318 -12.66 -15.28 -11.39
C ASP A 318 -11.28 -14.68 -11.11
N GLN A 319 -10.49 -15.33 -10.26
CA GLN A 319 -9.11 -14.92 -10.00
C GLN A 319 -8.25 -15.05 -11.27
N ARG A 320 -8.36 -16.15 -12.03
CA ARG A 320 -7.63 -16.28 -13.30
C ARG A 320 -8.01 -15.18 -14.29
N ALA A 321 -9.30 -14.87 -14.42
CA ALA A 321 -9.77 -13.82 -15.31
C ALA A 321 -9.22 -12.44 -14.91
N VAL A 322 -9.20 -12.14 -13.60
CA VAL A 322 -8.66 -10.85 -13.12
C VAL A 322 -7.14 -10.78 -13.29
N ILE A 323 -6.42 -11.86 -13.04
CA ILE A 323 -4.96 -11.95 -13.25
C ILE A 323 -4.63 -11.72 -14.73
N ASP A 324 -5.33 -12.43 -15.63
CA ASP A 324 -5.10 -12.33 -17.07
C ASP A 324 -5.33 -10.89 -17.58
N ARG A 325 -6.30 -10.18 -16.98
CA ARG A 325 -6.70 -8.81 -17.32
C ARG A 325 -5.80 -7.72 -16.73
N LEU A 326 -5.45 -7.80 -15.44
CA LEU A 326 -4.81 -6.70 -14.71
C LEU A 326 -3.28 -6.83 -14.64
N ILE A 327 -2.76 -8.05 -14.57
CA ILE A 327 -1.33 -8.29 -14.37
C ILE A 327 -0.66 -8.37 -15.74
N ALA A 328 0.25 -7.44 -16.02
CA ALA A 328 1.06 -7.48 -17.23
C ALA A 328 1.91 -8.76 -17.28
N GLN A 329 2.36 -9.14 -18.48
CA GLN A 329 3.28 -10.27 -18.61
C GLN A 329 4.51 -10.02 -17.71
N THR A 330 4.75 -10.93 -16.78
CA THR A 330 5.80 -10.82 -15.78
C THR A 330 6.56 -12.13 -15.76
N LEU A 331 7.88 -12.06 -15.94
CA LEU A 331 8.77 -13.22 -15.98
C LEU A 331 9.95 -12.98 -15.03
N PRO A 332 10.43 -14.01 -14.32
CA PRO A 332 11.69 -13.91 -13.60
C PRO A 332 12.84 -13.80 -14.60
N TYR A 333 13.82 -12.94 -14.32
CA TYR A 333 15.01 -12.77 -15.14
C TYR A 333 16.02 -13.90 -14.87
N GLU A 334 15.75 -15.05 -15.47
CA GLU A 334 16.50 -16.30 -15.30
C GLU A 334 16.92 -16.86 -16.66
N PRO A 335 17.89 -17.80 -16.73
CA PRO A 335 18.41 -18.31 -18.00
C PRO A 335 17.33 -18.79 -18.98
N ALA A 336 16.23 -19.35 -18.48
CA ALA A 336 15.12 -19.83 -19.29
C ALA A 336 14.35 -18.71 -20.03
N ASN A 337 14.30 -17.50 -19.47
CA ASN A 337 13.55 -16.36 -20.02
C ASN A 337 14.46 -15.30 -20.65
N ARG A 338 15.76 -15.33 -20.36
CA ARG A 338 16.74 -14.30 -20.73
C ARG A 338 16.69 -13.95 -22.21
N THR A 339 16.78 -14.95 -23.09
CA THR A 339 16.79 -14.72 -24.55
C THR A 339 15.56 -13.94 -25.02
N ALA A 340 14.36 -14.29 -24.51
CA ALA A 340 13.11 -13.62 -24.89
C ALA A 340 13.04 -12.18 -24.36
N ILE A 341 13.57 -11.94 -23.15
CA ILE A 341 13.62 -10.61 -22.53
C ILE A 341 14.63 -9.70 -23.26
N GLU A 342 15.80 -10.24 -23.61
CA GLU A 342 16.85 -9.50 -24.34
C GLU A 342 16.46 -9.23 -25.80
N SER A 343 15.76 -10.15 -26.48
CA SER A 343 15.36 -9.97 -27.88
C SER A 343 14.25 -8.93 -28.10
N GLU A 344 13.46 -8.66 -27.06
CA GLU A 344 12.32 -7.74 -27.10
C GLU A 344 12.46 -6.60 -26.08
N GLN A 345 13.69 -6.08 -25.93
CA GLN A 345 14.09 -5.07 -24.94
C GLN A 345 13.04 -3.98 -24.70
N ASP A 346 12.55 -3.31 -25.75
CA ASP A 346 11.60 -2.18 -25.64
C ASP A 346 10.25 -2.54 -25.01
N ARG A 347 9.95 -3.83 -24.81
CA ARG A 347 8.71 -4.31 -24.18
C ARG A 347 8.84 -4.55 -22.68
N TRP A 348 10.04 -4.45 -22.12
CA TRP A 348 10.33 -4.89 -20.76
C TRP A 348 10.83 -3.77 -19.86
N ALA A 349 10.45 -3.87 -18.59
CA ALA A 349 11.07 -3.15 -17.49
C ALA A 349 11.66 -4.17 -16.52
N LEU A 350 12.95 -4.08 -16.24
CA LEU A 350 13.60 -4.91 -15.22
C LEU A 350 13.50 -4.21 -13.87
N LYS A 351 13.09 -4.95 -12.86
CA LYS A 351 12.94 -4.45 -11.48
C LYS A 351 13.59 -5.45 -10.51
N PRO A 352 14.34 -4.98 -9.49
CA PRO A 352 14.80 -5.85 -8.43
C PRO A 352 13.61 -6.39 -7.63
N ASN A 353 13.73 -7.61 -7.12
CA ASN A 353 12.65 -8.31 -6.44
C ASN A 353 12.09 -7.53 -5.23
N ASP A 354 12.98 -6.86 -4.49
CA ASP A 354 12.72 -6.27 -3.17
C ASP A 354 13.00 -4.76 -3.05
N ALA A 355 13.40 -4.11 -4.14
CA ALA A 355 13.64 -2.66 -4.11
C ALA A 355 12.32 -1.86 -4.10
N HIS A 356 12.32 -0.72 -3.42
CA HIS A 356 11.16 0.18 -3.32
C HIS A 356 11.44 1.49 -4.07
N GLY A 357 10.41 2.31 -4.31
CA GLY A 357 10.59 3.69 -4.78
C GLY A 357 11.17 3.85 -6.20
N GLY A 358 11.10 2.81 -7.04
CA GLY A 358 11.65 2.83 -8.40
C GLY A 358 13.17 2.69 -8.47
N GLU A 359 13.83 2.39 -7.34
CA GLU A 359 15.27 2.16 -7.32
C GLU A 359 15.66 0.98 -8.20
N ASN A 360 16.72 1.18 -8.99
CA ASN A 360 17.28 0.18 -9.91
C ASN A 360 16.27 -0.39 -10.91
N VAL A 361 15.22 0.35 -11.26
CA VAL A 361 14.34 0.01 -12.38
C VAL A 361 15.03 0.39 -13.68
N MET A 362 15.17 -0.58 -14.59
CA MET A 362 15.67 -0.36 -15.94
C MET A 362 14.52 -0.47 -16.92
N LEU A 363 14.35 0.56 -17.74
CA LEU A 363 13.34 0.60 -18.79
C LEU A 363 14.02 0.28 -20.11
N GLY A 364 13.63 -0.82 -20.75
CA GLY A 364 14.34 -1.31 -21.94
C GLY A 364 14.41 -0.26 -23.05
N TRP A 365 13.35 0.52 -23.25
CA TRP A 365 13.32 1.60 -24.25
C TRP A 365 14.20 2.81 -23.92
N GLU A 366 14.75 2.90 -22.71
CA GLU A 366 15.69 3.95 -22.29
C GLU A 366 17.14 3.47 -22.25
N CYS A 367 17.38 2.16 -22.40
CA CYS A 367 18.71 1.56 -22.42
C CYS A 367 19.21 1.35 -23.85
N ASP A 368 20.53 1.36 -24.05
CA ASP A 368 21.10 0.78 -25.27
C ASP A 368 21.21 -0.77 -25.14
N ALA A 369 21.42 -1.45 -26.26
CA ALA A 369 21.44 -2.92 -26.28
C ALA A 369 22.62 -3.55 -25.51
N ARG A 370 23.64 -2.77 -25.14
CA ARG A 370 24.76 -3.24 -24.32
C ARG A 370 24.40 -3.11 -22.85
N GLY A 371 23.99 -1.93 -22.42
CA GLY A 371 23.56 -1.65 -21.05
C GLY A 371 22.32 -2.40 -20.62
N TRP A 372 21.49 -2.90 -21.55
CA TRP A 372 20.40 -3.82 -21.22
C TRP A 372 20.86 -5.25 -20.90
N ARG A 373 21.99 -5.70 -21.46
CA ARG A 373 22.52 -7.07 -21.30
C ARG A 373 23.51 -7.20 -20.15
N GLU A 374 24.27 -6.14 -19.88
CA GLU A 374 25.16 -6.01 -18.70
C GLU A 374 24.34 -5.82 -17.43
#